data_AF-A0A9P6MBX7-F1
#
_entry.id   AF-A0A9P6MBX7-F1
#
_cell.length_a   1.000
_cell.length_b   1.000
_cell.length_c   1.000
_cell.angle_alpha   90.00
_cell.angle_beta   90.00
_cell.angle_gamma   90.00
#
_symmetry.space_group_name_H-M   'P 1'
#
loop_
_entity.id
_entity.type
_entity.pdbx_description
1 polymer ?
#
loop_
_entity_poly.entity_id
_entity_poly.type
_entity_poly.pdbx_seq_one_letter_code
_entity_poly.pdbx_strand_id
1 'polypeptide(L)'
;GIKEKEPYSVSVPILKTTPNGKATFMWLWNNAVGDRELYSNCADIEITGGSNGGKLTGVVPLIANYGPDSLLIGEFPSAGSDDGSAAFDKRVSITVTVPVPSSKLITVTVPGSKK
;
A
#
# COMPACT_ATOMS: atom_id res chain seq x y z
N GLY A 1 -24.51 20.77 19.20
CA GLY A 1 -23.18 20.17 19.35
C GLY A 1 -23.03 19.10 18.30
N ILE A 2 -22.04 19.22 17.43
CA ILE A 2 -21.70 18.18 16.46
C ILE A 2 -21.26 16.96 17.27
N LYS A 3 -21.99 15.85 17.16
CA LYS A 3 -21.56 14.58 17.75
C LYS A 3 -20.28 14.18 17.03
N GLU A 4 -19.21 13.98 17.79
CA GLU A 4 -17.91 13.56 17.28
C GLU A 4 -18.12 12.29 16.43
N LYS A 5 -17.70 12.35 15.17
CA LYS A 5 -17.90 11.26 14.21
C LYS A 5 -17.08 10.07 14.70
N GLU A 6 -17.74 8.95 15.00
CA GLU A 6 -17.09 7.72 15.47
C GLU A 6 -15.85 7.39 14.62
N PRO A 7 -14.76 6.90 15.23
CA PRO A 7 -13.55 6.56 14.49
C PRO A 7 -13.85 5.48 13.47
N TYR A 8 -13.49 5.72 12.21
CA TYR A 8 -13.55 4.71 11.17
C TYR A 8 -12.22 3.95 11.11
N SER A 9 -12.26 2.67 10.81
CA SER A 9 -11.07 1.83 10.68
C SER A 9 -11.22 0.90 9.48
N VAL A 10 -10.14 0.73 8.73
CA VAL A 10 -10.08 -0.15 7.56
C VAL A 10 -8.93 -1.12 7.74
N SER A 11 -9.22 -2.42 7.63
CA SER A 11 -8.19 -3.46 7.68
C SER A 11 -7.54 -3.61 6.32
N VAL A 12 -6.21 -3.55 6.26
CA VAL A 12 -5.43 -3.73 5.04
C VAL A 12 -4.67 -5.07 5.13
N PRO A 13 -5.03 -6.09 4.34
CA PRO A 13 -4.36 -7.39 4.41
C PRO A 13 -2.97 -7.31 3.76
N ILE A 14 -1.96 -7.83 4.48
CA ILE A 14 -0.62 -8.05 3.96
C ILE A 14 -0.43 -9.55 3.73
N LEU A 15 -0.05 -9.94 2.52
CA LEU A 15 0.14 -11.36 2.19
C LEU A 15 1.37 -11.91 2.92
N LYS A 16 1.30 -13.16 3.40
CA LYS A 16 2.42 -13.85 4.07
C LYS A 16 3.67 -13.98 3.19
N THR A 17 3.53 -13.86 1.88
CA THR A 17 4.64 -13.91 0.91
C THR A 17 5.32 -12.56 0.71
N THR A 18 4.78 -11.47 1.29
CA THR A 18 5.34 -10.11 1.17
C THR A 18 6.77 -10.09 1.72
N PRO A 19 7.75 -9.51 1.02
CA PRO A 19 9.12 -9.40 1.53
C PRO A 19 9.18 -8.60 2.83
N ASN A 20 9.98 -9.07 3.79
CA ASN A 20 10.28 -8.36 5.02
C ASN A 20 11.07 -7.08 4.75
N GLY A 21 10.90 -6.07 5.61
CA GLY A 21 11.72 -4.87 5.62
C GLY A 21 10.96 -3.56 5.83
N LYS A 22 11.71 -2.45 5.83
CA LYS A 22 11.16 -1.10 5.94
C LYS A 22 10.49 -0.68 4.64
N ALA A 23 9.31 -0.07 4.75
CA ALA A 23 8.55 0.44 3.62
C ALA A 23 7.75 1.67 4.03
N THR A 24 7.32 2.46 3.02
CA THR A 24 6.32 3.51 3.22
C THR A 24 4.95 2.95 2.84
N PHE A 25 4.02 2.96 3.79
CA PHE A 25 2.61 2.74 3.53
C PHE A 25 1.98 4.06 3.07
N MET A 26 1.30 4.04 1.93
CA MET A 26 0.54 5.18 1.42
C MET A 26 -0.93 4.77 1.29
N TRP A 27 -1.81 5.49 1.98
CA TRP A 27 -3.25 5.40 1.77
C TRP A 27 -3.68 6.47 0.77
N LEU A 28 -4.62 6.08 -0.10
CA LEU A 28 -5.22 6.91 -1.13
C LEU A 28 -6.75 6.80 -1.04
N TRP A 29 -7.45 7.92 -1.23
CA TRP A 29 -8.90 7.95 -1.26
C TRP A 29 -9.42 8.91 -2.33
N ASN A 30 -10.12 8.37 -3.33
CA ASN A 30 -10.95 9.13 -4.26
C ASN A 30 -12.31 9.37 -3.58
N ASN A 31 -12.72 10.63 -3.41
CA ASN A 31 -13.95 10.96 -2.68
C ASN A 31 -15.22 10.65 -3.48
N ALA A 32 -16.31 10.37 -2.76
CA ALA A 32 -17.58 9.98 -3.37
C ALA A 32 -18.40 11.16 -3.92
N VAL A 33 -18.50 12.25 -3.15
CA VAL A 33 -19.38 13.41 -3.40
C VAL A 33 -18.61 14.71 -3.09
N GLY A 34 -18.91 15.79 -3.82
CA GLY A 34 -18.22 17.09 -3.72
C GLY A 34 -17.07 17.25 -4.72
N ASP A 35 -16.20 18.23 -4.50
CA ASP A 35 -15.07 18.51 -5.40
C ASP A 35 -14.21 17.25 -5.60
N ARG A 36 -13.91 16.90 -6.86
CA ARG A 36 -13.20 15.66 -7.18
C ARG A 36 -11.76 15.74 -6.71
N GLU A 37 -11.47 15.04 -5.63
CA GLU A 37 -10.20 15.12 -4.91
C GLU A 37 -9.63 13.74 -4.63
N LEU A 38 -8.31 13.67 -4.69
CA LEU A 38 -7.54 12.51 -4.27
C LEU A 38 -6.82 12.84 -2.97
N TYR A 39 -7.29 12.24 -1.88
CA TYR A 39 -6.65 12.36 -0.57
C TYR A 39 -5.54 11.32 -0.46
N SER A 40 -4.44 11.70 0.19
CA SER A 40 -3.36 10.77 0.51
C SER A 40 -2.71 11.06 1.85
N ASN A 41 -2.23 10.01 2.51
CA ASN A 41 -1.32 10.14 3.65
C ASN A 41 -0.33 8.97 3.67
N CYS A 42 0.85 9.22 4.24
CA CYS A 42 1.93 8.25 4.32
C CYS A 42 2.27 7.90 5.77
N ALA A 43 2.78 6.69 5.98
CA ALA A 43 3.36 6.23 7.23
C ALA A 43 4.56 5.32 6.97
N ASP A 44 5.61 5.45 7.78
CA ASP A 44 6.72 4.50 7.77
C ASP A 44 6.32 3.23 8.51
N ILE A 45 6.54 2.08 7.89
CA ILE A 45 6.19 0.76 8.42
C ILE A 45 7.37 -0.21 8.30
N GLU A 46 7.34 -1.27 9.11
CA GLU A 46 8.21 -2.43 8.96
C GLU A 46 7.36 -3.69 8.75
N ILE A 47 7.56 -4.36 7.63
CA ILE A 47 6.89 -5.62 7.30
C ILE A 47 7.66 -6.76 7.96
N THR A 48 6.97 -7.55 8.77
CA THR A 48 7.52 -8.70 9.49
C THR A 48 6.69 -9.96 9.24
N GLY A 49 7.26 -11.14 9.52
CA GLY A 49 6.59 -12.43 9.32
C GLY A 49 6.42 -12.86 7.85
N GLY A 50 7.04 -12.12 6.93
CA GLY A 50 7.06 -12.36 5.49
C GLY A 50 8.31 -13.10 5.02
N SER A 51 8.63 -12.94 3.73
CA SER A 51 9.73 -13.63 3.06
C SER A 51 11.07 -12.87 3.12
N ASN A 52 12.19 -13.60 3.00
CA ASN A 52 13.53 -12.99 2.88
C ASN A 52 13.78 -12.59 1.43
N GLY A 53 13.34 -11.39 1.05
CA GLY A 53 13.31 -10.95 -0.35
C GLY A 53 12.20 -11.64 -1.15
N GLY A 54 12.07 -11.30 -2.44
CA GLY A 54 11.07 -11.91 -3.31
C GLY A 54 10.39 -10.90 -4.22
N LYS A 55 9.13 -11.17 -4.57
CA LYS A 55 8.32 -10.32 -5.43
C LYS A 55 7.04 -9.92 -4.73
N LEU A 56 6.70 -8.64 -4.80
CA LEU A 56 5.42 -8.10 -4.40
C LEU A 56 4.64 -7.73 -5.66
N THR A 57 3.57 -8.46 -5.95
CA THR A 57 2.67 -8.16 -7.06
C THR A 57 1.39 -7.52 -6.53
N GLY A 58 1.00 -6.43 -7.15
CA GLY A 58 -0.25 -5.74 -6.89
C GLY A 58 -0.74 -5.05 -8.16
N VAL A 59 -1.47 -3.97 -7.98
CA VAL A 59 -1.95 -3.10 -9.06
C VAL A 59 -1.56 -1.67 -8.75
N VAL A 60 -1.34 -0.85 -9.78
CA VAL A 60 -1.05 0.58 -9.62
C VAL A 60 -2.22 1.27 -8.91
N PRO A 61 -1.97 2.37 -8.17
CA PRO A 61 -3.06 3.18 -7.61
C PRO A 61 -3.91 3.81 -8.73
N LEU A 62 -5.21 3.97 -8.47
CA LEU A 62 -6.09 4.73 -9.35
C LEU A 62 -5.97 6.22 -9.03
N ILE A 63 -5.34 6.95 -9.94
CA ILE A 63 -5.24 8.41 -9.90
C ILE A 63 -6.27 8.94 -10.89
N ALA A 64 -7.41 9.40 -10.36
CA ALA A 64 -8.50 9.96 -11.15
C ALA A 64 -8.54 11.49 -11.00
N ASN A 65 -9.17 12.18 -11.96
CA ASN A 65 -9.50 13.61 -11.87
C ASN A 65 -8.29 14.56 -11.64
N TYR A 66 -7.07 14.15 -12.03
CA TYR A 66 -5.82 14.91 -11.81
C TYR A 66 -5.39 15.76 -13.03
N GLY A 67 -5.94 15.50 -14.22
CA GLY A 67 -5.61 16.23 -15.44
C GLY A 67 -6.34 15.71 -16.68
N PRO A 68 -6.12 16.33 -17.87
CA PRO A 68 -6.85 16.01 -19.09
C PRO A 68 -6.77 14.54 -19.52
N ASP A 69 -5.65 13.88 -19.24
CA ASP A 69 -5.40 12.47 -19.62
C ASP A 69 -5.80 11.47 -18.52
N SER A 70 -6.23 11.96 -17.35
CA SER A 70 -6.67 11.09 -16.25
C SER A 70 -8.12 10.65 -16.45
N LEU A 71 -8.45 9.47 -15.92
CA LEU A 71 -9.84 9.04 -15.88
C LEU A 71 -10.68 10.07 -15.10
N LEU A 72 -11.77 10.53 -15.70
CA LEU A 72 -12.77 11.32 -15.01
C LEU A 72 -13.78 10.39 -14.33
N ILE A 73 -13.77 10.37 -13.00
CA ILE A 73 -14.81 9.71 -12.21
C ILE A 73 -15.81 10.77 -11.75
N GLY A 74 -17.10 10.52 -12.00
CA GLY A 74 -18.20 11.40 -11.63
C GLY A 74 -18.53 11.37 -10.13
N GLU A 75 -19.60 12.06 -9.75
CA GLU A 75 -20.17 11.94 -8.41
C GLU A 75 -21.20 10.83 -8.32
N PHE A 76 -21.30 10.20 -7.15
CA PHE A 76 -22.29 9.17 -6.86
C PHE A 76 -23.05 9.48 -5.56
N PRO A 77 -23.96 10.47 -5.57
CA PRO A 77 -24.62 10.99 -4.37
C PRO A 77 -25.73 10.08 -3.83
N SER A 78 -26.17 9.09 -4.60
CA SER A 78 -27.29 8.20 -4.26
C SER A 78 -26.87 6.73 -4.29
N ALA A 79 -27.49 5.91 -3.44
CA ALA A 79 -27.31 4.46 -3.50
C ALA A 79 -27.78 3.92 -4.86
N GLY A 80 -26.94 3.11 -5.52
CA GLY A 80 -27.22 2.54 -6.84
C GLY A 80 -26.77 3.40 -8.03
N SER A 81 -26.18 4.57 -7.79
CA SER A 81 -25.41 5.30 -8.83
C SER A 81 -24.19 4.47 -9.25
N ASP A 82 -23.68 4.69 -10.46
CA ASP A 82 -22.35 4.20 -10.82
C ASP A 82 -21.31 4.87 -9.91
N ASP A 83 -20.69 4.09 -9.03
CA ASP A 83 -19.71 4.54 -8.04
C ASP A 83 -18.28 4.56 -8.60
N GLY A 84 -18.11 4.25 -9.90
CA GLY A 84 -16.80 4.19 -10.54
C GLY A 84 -15.92 3.04 -10.04
N SER A 85 -16.45 2.11 -9.23
CA SER A 85 -15.69 0.97 -8.69
C SER A 85 -15.06 0.11 -9.78
N ALA A 86 -15.73 -0.01 -10.94
CA ALA A 86 -15.22 -0.72 -12.11
C ALA A 86 -13.88 -0.16 -12.65
N ALA A 87 -13.52 1.07 -12.33
CA ALA A 87 -12.21 1.64 -12.67
C ALA A 87 -11.07 1.00 -11.88
N PHE A 88 -11.34 0.54 -10.65
CA PHE A 88 -10.34 -0.15 -9.83
C PHE A 88 -9.98 -1.52 -10.40
N ASP A 89 -10.91 -2.20 -11.06
CA ASP A 89 -10.64 -3.50 -11.68
C ASP A 89 -9.78 -3.39 -12.95
N LYS A 90 -9.76 -2.21 -13.59
CA LYS A 90 -8.97 -1.93 -14.80
C LYS A 90 -7.52 -1.52 -14.53
N ARG A 91 -7.11 -1.45 -13.26
CA ARG A 91 -5.76 -1.02 -12.88
C ARG A 91 -4.72 -2.03 -13.35
N VAL A 92 -3.62 -1.50 -13.87
CA VAL A 92 -2.53 -2.31 -14.40
C VAL A 92 -1.79 -3.01 -13.27
N SER A 93 -1.49 -4.29 -13.46
CA SER A 93 -0.66 -5.05 -12.52
C SER A 93 0.77 -4.51 -12.49
N ILE A 94 1.34 -4.43 -11.29
CA ILE A 94 2.72 -4.03 -11.07
C ILE A 94 3.39 -5.07 -10.17
N THR A 95 4.65 -5.38 -10.47
CA THR A 95 5.46 -6.27 -9.64
C THR A 95 6.75 -5.58 -9.24
N VAL A 96 6.99 -5.49 -7.94
CA VAL A 96 8.25 -4.99 -7.36
C VAL A 96 9.08 -6.19 -6.91
N THR A 97 10.37 -6.21 -7.26
CA THR A 97 11.31 -7.24 -6.80
C THR A 97 12.16 -6.68 -5.67
N VAL A 98 12.14 -7.37 -4.53
CA VAL A 98 12.96 -7.06 -3.36
C VAL A 98 14.12 -8.06 -3.32
N PRO A 99 15.38 -7.61 -3.38
CA PRO A 99 16.53 -8.50 -3.29
C PRO A 99 16.53 -9.28 -1.97
N VAL A 100 16.99 -10.54 -2.03
CA VAL A 100 17.28 -11.30 -0.80
C VAL A 100 18.43 -10.60 -0.09
N PRO A 101 18.30 -10.25 1.21
CA PRO A 101 19.42 -9.71 1.97
C PRO A 101 20.57 -10.73 1.94
N SER A 102 21.73 -10.36 1.37
CA SER A 102 22.90 -11.23 1.37
C SER A 102 23.38 -11.41 2.81
N SER A 103 23.30 -12.62 3.35
CA SER A 103 23.85 -12.95 4.65
C SER A 103 25.38 -12.80 4.61
N LYS A 104 25.93 -11.68 5.07
CA LYS A 104 27.34 -11.65 5.47
C LYS A 104 27.46 -12.45 6.76
N LEU A 105 27.97 -13.67 6.67
CA LEU A 105 28.43 -14.42 7.83
C LEU A 105 29.57 -13.63 8.49
N ILE A 106 29.44 -13.35 9.79
CA ILE A 106 30.55 -12.90 10.61
C ILE A 106 31.25 -14.15 11.13
N THR A 107 32.44 -14.45 10.63
CA THR A 107 33.32 -15.45 11.24
C THR A 107 33.91 -14.86 12.51
N VAL A 108 33.45 -15.34 13.67
CA VAL A 108 34.09 -15.05 14.95
C VAL A 108 35.18 -16.09 15.18
N THR A 109 36.43 -15.73 14.91
CA THR A 109 37.58 -16.54 15.32
C THR A 109 37.88 -16.25 16.78
N VAL A 110 37.63 -17.22 17.67
CA VAL A 110 38.09 -17.16 19.06
C VAL A 110 39.52 -17.71 19.09
N PRO A 111 40.55 -16.89 19.40
CA PRO A 111 41.88 -17.43 19.65
C PRO A 111 41.79 -18.35 20.87
N GLY A 112 42.22 -19.60 20.71
CA GLY A 112 42.06 -20.64 21.73
C GLY A 112 42.51 -20.16 23.11
N SER A 113 41.67 -20.40 24.11
CA SER A 113 42.11 -20.37 25.50
C SER A 113 43.17 -21.44 25.67
N LYS A 114 44.43 -21.00 25.76
CA LYS A 114 45.44 -21.84 26.40
C LYS A 114 45.12 -21.83 27.89
N LYS A 115 44.83 -23.03 28.41
CA LYS A 115 44.83 -23.31 29.84
C LYS A 115 46.13 -22.89 30.49
#